data_AF-A0A329MWA4-F1
#
_entry.id   AF-A0A329MWA4-F1
#
_cell.length_a   1.000
_cell.length_b   1.000
_cell.length_c   1.000
_cell.angle_alpha   90.00
_cell.angle_beta   90.00
_cell.angle_gamma   90.00
#
_symmetry.space_group_name_H-M   'P 1'
#
loop_
_entity.id
_entity.type
_entity.pdbx_description
1 polymer ?
#
loop_
_entity_poly.entity_id
_entity_poly.type
_entity_poly.pdbx_seq_one_letter_code
_entity_poly.pdbx_strand_id
1 'polypeptide(L)'
;MSTGKTNGKKHLETLVLVKEEASRLRHTGIQAGAYVRSHAYSTDEDNKVYIENEDYIIDYEASTIRRTAHSRIPDWSNHPMYGITGFNHNDYPDYSNRLYTIYIDYEYTSEDEAPSVAGVPTQVNALQRLHRKLADKQPVRYVVFGDSISTGGEASRESLAYYSRFASALSEHYPESKIEVVNNSLGGEATTTARNRVEQDVIALQPDLVSIGYGMNDQCKMGPDIRNNVPPGTYEENIRDMVQRIQQQTDADIILVTPCLSNPLWVHSSGDLAIYSDILLRLARELGTCVADVHELWLQELQAGKSHESLLLNNVNHPNDYGHGIYFRAFRHLI
;
A
#
# COMPACT_ATOMS: atom_id res chain seq x y z
N MET A 1 -5.27 35.36 28.45
CA MET A 1 -5.01 35.07 27.03
C MET A 1 -5.19 33.58 26.85
N SER A 2 -6.25 33.17 26.16
CA SER A 2 -6.55 31.76 25.91
C SER A 2 -5.53 31.22 24.92
N THR A 3 -4.59 30.39 25.39
CA THR A 3 -3.72 29.61 24.51
C THR A 3 -4.57 28.48 23.93
N GLY A 4 -5.30 28.78 22.86
CA GLY A 4 -5.94 27.76 22.05
C GLY A 4 -4.86 26.85 21.50
N LYS A 5 -4.72 25.64 22.07
CA LYS A 5 -3.99 24.56 21.40
C LYS A 5 -4.76 24.28 20.12
N THR A 6 -4.23 24.72 18.99
CA THR A 6 -4.61 24.16 17.70
C THR A 6 -4.26 22.67 17.76
N ASN A 7 -5.27 21.79 17.75
CA ASN A 7 -5.07 20.34 17.73
C ASN A 7 -4.49 19.95 16.36
N GLY A 8 -3.16 20.02 16.22
CA GLY A 8 -2.45 19.57 15.02
C GLY A 8 -2.69 18.08 14.79
N LYS A 9 -2.97 17.69 13.55
CA LYS A 9 -3.05 16.28 13.13
C LYS A 9 -1.63 15.77 12.94
N LYS A 10 -1.36 14.51 13.29
CA LYS A 10 -0.05 13.87 13.07
C LYS A 10 -0.05 13.08 11.78
N HIS A 11 1.04 13.16 11.04
CA HIS A 11 1.25 12.39 9.81
C HIS A 11 2.65 11.79 9.79
N LEU A 12 2.75 10.59 9.24
CA LEU A 12 4.00 9.93 8.90
C LEU A 12 3.98 9.66 7.40
N GLU A 13 5.04 10.06 6.69
CA GLU A 13 5.27 9.69 5.30
C GLU A 13 6.73 9.33 5.04
N THR A 14 6.96 8.65 3.92
CA THR A 14 8.30 8.34 3.43
C THR A 14 8.63 9.08 2.14
N LEU A 15 9.92 9.35 1.95
CA LEU A 15 10.45 10.10 0.81
C LEU A 15 11.82 9.56 0.44
N VAL A 16 12.20 9.75 -0.83
CA VAL A 16 13.60 9.84 -1.24
C VAL A 16 13.88 11.26 -1.68
N LEU A 17 15.09 11.78 -1.46
CA LEU A 17 15.46 13.16 -1.81
C LEU A 17 16.59 13.18 -2.84
N VAL A 18 16.46 14.04 -3.85
CA VAL A 18 17.41 14.18 -4.97
C VAL A 18 18.18 15.48 -4.82
N LYS A 19 19.51 15.40 -4.74
CA LYS A 19 20.40 16.56 -4.64
C LYS A 19 19.91 17.52 -3.55
N GLU A 20 19.76 18.81 -3.85
CA GLU A 20 19.16 19.82 -2.97
C GLU A 20 17.78 20.27 -3.47
N GLU A 21 17.13 19.47 -4.32
CA GLU A 21 15.83 19.78 -4.90
C GLU A 21 14.72 19.65 -3.84
N ALA A 22 13.75 20.56 -3.91
CA ALA A 22 12.58 20.53 -3.04
C ALA A 22 11.61 19.41 -3.46
N SER A 23 11.26 18.57 -2.49
CA SER A 23 10.24 17.53 -2.61
C SER A 23 9.00 17.93 -1.81
N ARG A 24 7.81 17.68 -2.35
CA ARG A 24 6.55 18.01 -1.68
C ARG A 24 6.27 17.04 -0.53
N LEU A 25 5.83 17.60 0.59
CA LEU A 25 5.22 16.86 1.69
C LEU A 25 3.72 16.70 1.41
N ARG A 26 3.11 15.64 1.97
CA ARG A 26 1.74 15.26 1.61
C ARG A 26 0.69 16.30 1.97
N HIS A 27 0.86 16.97 3.10
CA HIS A 27 -0.10 17.95 3.64
C HIS A 27 0.50 19.35 3.71
N THR A 28 -0.39 20.35 3.76
CA THR A 28 -0.02 21.75 3.92
C THR A 28 -0.24 22.23 5.35
N GLY A 29 0.26 23.43 5.68
CA GLY A 29 0.14 23.97 7.04
C GLY A 29 0.95 23.17 8.06
N ILE A 30 2.14 22.75 7.65
CA ILE A 30 3.07 21.95 8.47
C ILE A 30 3.55 22.80 9.64
N GLN A 31 3.54 22.22 10.83
CA GLN A 31 4.02 22.84 12.05
C GLN A 31 5.50 22.52 12.28
N ALA A 32 6.21 23.46 12.91
CA ALA A 32 7.62 23.28 13.25
C ALA A 32 7.83 22.08 14.19
N GLY A 33 8.98 21.42 14.05
CA GLY A 33 9.34 20.25 14.86
C GLY A 33 9.11 18.91 14.16
N ALA A 34 9.20 18.88 12.83
CA ALA A 34 9.20 17.62 12.09
C ALA A 34 10.39 16.74 12.50
N TYR A 35 10.16 15.44 12.61
CA TYR A 35 11.14 14.46 13.03
C TYR A 35 11.50 13.54 11.84
N VAL A 36 12.73 13.67 11.34
CA VAL A 36 13.21 12.94 10.15
C VAL A 36 14.24 11.88 10.56
N ARG A 37 14.06 10.65 10.06
CA ARG A 37 14.94 9.51 10.35
C ARG A 37 15.04 8.52 9.19
N SER A 38 16.00 7.61 9.26
CA SER A 38 16.24 6.59 8.21
C SER A 38 15.36 5.34 8.30
N HIS A 39 14.75 5.05 9.45
CA HIS A 39 14.03 3.80 9.70
C HIS A 39 12.65 4.04 10.30
N ALA A 40 11.77 3.04 10.26
CA ALA A 40 10.40 3.17 10.72
C ALA A 40 10.33 3.57 12.20
N TYR A 41 11.21 3.05 13.04
CA TYR A 41 11.25 3.32 14.47
C TYR A 41 12.61 3.87 14.93
N SER A 42 12.59 4.72 15.94
CA SER A 42 13.82 5.23 16.58
C SER A 42 14.66 4.13 17.25
N THR A 43 14.05 3.00 17.56
CA THR A 43 14.68 1.82 18.17
C THR A 43 15.23 0.82 17.14
N ASP A 44 15.04 1.07 15.84
CA ASP A 44 15.61 0.19 14.82
C ASP A 44 17.14 0.28 14.83
N GLU A 45 17.80 -0.85 14.63
CA GLU A 45 19.26 -0.91 14.48
C GLU A 45 19.71 0.00 13.33
N ASP A 46 20.84 0.67 13.49
CA ASP A 46 21.41 1.63 12.54
C ASP A 46 20.51 2.84 12.20
N ASN A 47 19.43 3.08 12.96
CA ASN A 47 18.60 4.25 12.74
C ASN A 47 19.40 5.55 12.93
N LYS A 48 19.44 6.34 11.87
CA LYS A 48 19.98 7.71 11.85
C LYS A 48 18.84 8.70 11.99
N VAL A 49 19.01 9.65 12.91
CA VAL A 49 18.15 10.84 13.04
C VAL A 49 18.84 11.99 12.31
N TYR A 50 18.06 12.68 11.48
CA TYR A 50 18.51 13.83 10.71
C TYR A 50 18.05 15.12 11.41
N ILE A 51 18.85 16.17 11.31
CA ILE A 51 18.65 17.43 12.02
C ILE A 51 18.26 18.53 11.02
N GLU A 52 17.18 19.24 11.31
CA GLU A 52 16.73 20.38 10.50
C GLU A 52 17.79 21.50 10.51
N ASN A 53 17.97 22.15 9.37
CA ASN A 53 19.02 23.13 9.05
C ASN A 53 20.46 22.57 8.99
N GLU A 54 20.70 21.32 9.39
CA GLU A 54 21.97 20.62 9.16
C GLU A 54 21.87 19.65 7.99
N ASP A 55 20.87 18.76 8.00
CA ASP A 55 20.67 17.73 6.98
C ASP A 55 19.56 18.06 5.98
N TYR A 56 18.51 18.73 6.44
CA TYR A 56 17.38 19.09 5.60
C TYR A 56 16.83 20.45 5.98
N ILE A 57 16.12 21.08 5.05
CA ILE A 57 15.38 22.32 5.28
C ILE A 57 13.94 22.04 4.91
N ILE A 58 13.01 22.36 5.82
CA ILE A 58 11.58 22.40 5.52
C ILE A 58 11.19 23.83 5.22
N ASP A 59 10.59 24.03 4.05
CA ASP A 59 9.82 25.23 3.77
C ASP A 59 8.39 24.97 4.25
N TYR A 60 8.06 25.48 5.44
CA TYR A 60 6.76 25.27 6.08
C TYR A 60 5.61 25.95 5.34
N GLU A 61 5.88 27.04 4.62
CA GLU A 61 4.88 27.75 3.83
C GLU A 61 4.61 26.99 2.52
N ALA A 62 5.66 26.59 1.81
CA ALA A 62 5.55 25.82 0.57
C ALA A 62 5.24 24.33 0.80
N SER A 63 5.33 23.85 2.05
CA SER A 63 5.16 22.44 2.43
C SER A 63 6.10 21.52 1.66
N THR A 64 7.37 21.89 1.62
CA THR A 64 8.42 21.12 0.94
C THR A 64 9.59 20.82 1.88
N ILE A 65 10.31 19.75 1.57
CA ILE A 65 11.57 19.38 2.22
C ILE A 65 12.66 19.22 1.16
N ARG A 66 13.87 19.65 1.48
CA ARG A 66 15.06 19.42 0.65
C ARG A 66 16.27 19.11 1.51
N ARG A 67 17.28 18.46 0.92
CA ARG A 67 18.59 18.27 1.56
C ARG A 67 19.35 19.60 1.60
N THR A 68 20.24 19.72 2.57
CA THR A 68 21.31 20.73 2.55
C THR A 68 22.51 20.25 1.73
N ALA A 69 23.43 21.16 1.40
CA ALA A 69 24.67 20.83 0.67
C ALA A 69 25.59 19.84 1.42
N HIS A 70 25.45 19.73 2.74
CA HIS A 70 26.27 18.85 3.59
C HIS A 70 25.43 17.76 4.27
N SER A 71 24.26 17.46 3.70
CA SER A 71 23.30 16.53 4.28
C SER A 71 23.85 15.12 4.44
N ARG A 72 23.61 14.52 5.61
CA ARG A 72 23.84 13.09 5.85
C ARG A 72 22.73 12.21 5.26
N ILE A 73 21.60 12.79 4.81
CA ILE A 73 20.57 12.06 4.07
C ILE A 73 21.18 11.61 2.75
N PRO A 74 21.12 10.31 2.40
CA PRO A 74 21.63 9.83 1.13
C PRO A 74 20.94 10.49 -0.07
N ASP A 75 21.72 10.91 -1.06
CA ASP A 75 21.22 11.52 -2.28
C ASP A 75 20.74 10.43 -3.26
N TRP A 76 19.44 10.40 -3.55
CA TRP A 76 18.85 9.41 -4.44
C TRP A 76 19.38 9.51 -5.89
N SER A 77 20.02 10.63 -6.27
CA SER A 77 20.70 10.72 -7.57
C SER A 77 21.89 9.76 -7.71
N ASN A 78 22.38 9.19 -6.62
CA ASN A 78 23.38 8.13 -6.60
C ASN A 78 22.81 6.71 -6.70
N HIS A 79 21.48 6.56 -6.71
CA HIS A 79 20.84 5.25 -6.87
C HIS A 79 21.19 4.68 -8.26
N PRO A 80 21.51 3.38 -8.40
CA PRO A 80 21.99 2.82 -9.68
C PRO A 80 21.03 2.98 -10.86
N MET A 81 19.73 3.12 -10.58
CA MET A 81 18.68 3.32 -11.60
C MET A 81 18.19 4.77 -11.70
N TYR A 82 18.87 5.74 -11.08
CA TYR A 82 18.48 7.14 -11.19
C TYR A 82 18.48 7.60 -12.67
N GLY A 83 17.31 8.04 -13.16
CA GLY A 83 17.13 8.52 -14.53
C GLY A 83 17.20 7.44 -15.62
N ILE A 84 17.25 6.15 -15.27
CA ILE A 84 17.29 5.07 -16.25
C ILE A 84 15.87 4.65 -16.63
N THR A 85 15.54 4.75 -17.92
CA THR A 85 14.24 4.32 -18.46
C THR A 85 14.30 2.90 -18.99
N GLY A 86 13.27 2.09 -18.73
CA GLY A 86 13.23 0.70 -19.16
C GLY A 86 14.23 -0.19 -18.42
N PHE A 87 14.54 0.14 -17.16
CA PHE A 87 15.52 -0.63 -16.40
C PHE A 87 15.00 -2.04 -16.10
N ASN A 88 15.88 -3.03 -16.20
CA ASN A 88 15.65 -4.37 -15.69
C ASN A 88 16.39 -4.51 -14.36
N HIS A 89 15.65 -4.71 -13.27
CA HIS A 89 16.23 -4.80 -11.93
C HIS A 89 17.21 -5.98 -11.78
N ASN A 90 17.09 -7.02 -12.61
CA ASN A 90 18.02 -8.17 -12.60
C ASN A 90 19.43 -7.83 -13.07
N ASP A 91 19.62 -6.67 -13.72
CA ASP A 91 20.93 -6.20 -14.17
C ASP A 91 21.69 -5.45 -13.06
N TYR A 92 21.08 -5.25 -11.89
CA TYR A 92 21.64 -4.49 -10.78
C TYR A 92 21.79 -5.38 -9.53
N PRO A 93 22.92 -5.29 -8.80
CA PRO A 93 23.13 -6.09 -7.59
C PRO A 93 22.23 -5.66 -6.43
N ASP A 94 21.82 -4.39 -6.42
CA ASP A 94 20.87 -3.82 -5.47
C ASP A 94 19.99 -2.83 -6.22
N TYR A 95 18.68 -2.99 -6.02
CA TYR A 95 17.66 -2.15 -6.61
C TYR A 95 16.73 -1.53 -5.56
N SER A 96 17.11 -1.61 -4.29
CA SER A 96 16.33 -1.09 -3.18
C SER A 96 16.54 0.42 -2.96
N ASN A 97 15.43 1.10 -2.71
CA ASN A 97 15.37 2.44 -2.17
C ASN A 97 15.59 2.49 -0.65
N ARG A 98 15.77 1.35 0.05
CA ARG A 98 15.92 1.30 1.52
C ARG A 98 17.00 2.23 2.05
N LEU A 99 18.16 2.29 1.40
CA LEU A 99 19.26 3.17 1.81
C LEU A 99 18.90 4.66 1.71
N TYR A 100 18.03 5.02 0.76
CA TYR A 100 17.69 6.40 0.42
C TYR A 100 16.39 6.90 1.05
N THR A 101 15.57 5.96 1.56
CA THR A 101 14.26 6.27 2.11
C THR A 101 14.40 6.91 3.49
N ILE A 102 13.80 8.08 3.66
CA ILE A 102 13.61 8.72 4.96
C ILE A 102 12.15 8.61 5.41
N TYR A 103 11.95 8.59 6.71
CA TYR A 103 10.66 8.72 7.39
C TYR A 103 10.59 10.12 7.99
N ILE A 104 9.48 10.82 7.77
CA ILE A 104 9.20 12.11 8.38
C ILE A 104 7.88 12.05 9.14
N ASP A 105 7.93 12.35 10.43
CA ASP A 105 6.75 12.63 11.26
C ASP A 105 6.58 14.13 11.43
N TYR A 106 5.39 14.65 11.21
CA TYR A 106 5.09 16.07 11.43
C TYR A 106 3.63 16.30 11.84
N GLU A 107 3.38 17.47 12.41
CA GLU A 107 2.04 17.96 12.69
C GLU A 107 1.58 18.91 11.57
N TYR A 108 0.30 18.89 11.22
CA TYR A 108 -0.28 19.74 10.18
C TYR A 108 -1.69 20.21 10.54
N THR A 109 -2.12 21.30 9.90
CA THR A 109 -3.43 21.94 10.18
C THR A 109 -4.35 22.03 8.98
N SER A 110 -3.93 21.62 7.78
CA SER A 110 -4.77 21.72 6.58
C SER A 110 -6.07 20.92 6.72
N GLU A 111 -7.18 21.52 6.31
CA GLU A 111 -8.47 20.85 6.15
C GLU A 111 -8.54 20.03 4.85
N ASP A 112 -7.58 20.23 3.94
CA ASP A 112 -7.32 19.38 2.77
C ASP A 112 -6.88 17.98 3.22
N GLU A 113 -7.79 17.22 3.83
CA GLU A 113 -7.70 15.77 3.78
C GLU A 113 -7.86 15.37 2.32
N ALA A 114 -7.07 14.39 1.87
CA ALA A 114 -7.38 13.68 0.64
C ALA A 114 -8.88 13.36 0.69
N PRO A 115 -9.67 13.68 -0.36
CA PRO A 115 -11.11 13.48 -0.31
C PRO A 115 -11.38 12.06 0.20
N SER A 116 -12.11 11.94 1.32
CA SER A 116 -12.55 10.65 1.83
C SER A 116 -13.20 9.93 0.67
N VAL A 117 -12.65 8.80 0.22
CA VAL A 117 -13.01 8.03 -0.99
C VAL A 117 -14.44 8.33 -1.47
N ALA A 118 -14.60 9.44 -2.19
CA ALA A 118 -15.91 10.02 -2.45
C ALA A 118 -16.36 9.41 -3.77
N GLY A 119 -16.84 8.18 -3.73
CA GLY A 119 -17.33 7.52 -4.94
C GLY A 119 -17.17 6.01 -4.99
N VAL A 120 -16.46 5.36 -4.07
CA VAL A 120 -16.65 3.92 -3.90
C VAL A 120 -18.02 3.78 -3.25
N PRO A 121 -19.00 3.09 -3.87
CA PRO A 121 -20.18 2.72 -3.13
C PRO A 121 -19.68 1.95 -1.92
N THR A 122 -19.77 2.53 -0.74
CA THR A 122 -19.88 1.76 0.50
C THR A 122 -21.01 0.80 0.18
N GLN A 123 -20.70 -0.42 -0.25
CA GLN A 123 -21.68 -1.47 -0.36
C GLN A 123 -22.07 -1.69 1.09
N VAL A 124 -23.12 -0.98 1.52
CA VAL A 124 -23.45 -0.70 2.93
C VAL A 124 -23.60 -1.99 3.74
N ASN A 125 -23.58 -3.16 3.10
CA ASN A 125 -23.75 -4.46 3.72
C ASN A 125 -22.73 -5.55 3.32
N ALA A 126 -21.64 -5.25 2.59
CA ALA A 126 -20.76 -6.30 2.04
C ALA A 126 -19.90 -7.05 3.09
N LEU A 127 -19.68 -6.46 4.28
CA LEU A 127 -18.95 -7.11 5.39
C LEU A 127 -19.85 -7.40 6.60
N GLN A 128 -21.16 -7.54 6.40
CA GLN A 128 -22.13 -7.71 7.49
C GLN A 128 -21.85 -8.92 8.37
N ARG A 129 -21.33 -10.01 7.80
CA ARG A 129 -21.14 -11.27 8.53
C ARG A 129 -19.94 -11.13 9.46
N LEU A 130 -18.86 -10.55 8.96
CA LEU A 130 -17.69 -10.16 9.74
C LEU A 130 -18.09 -9.29 10.93
N HIS A 131 -18.76 -8.16 10.70
CA HIS A 131 -19.13 -7.25 11.78
C HIS A 131 -20.09 -7.91 12.79
N ARG A 132 -21.01 -8.77 12.33
CA ARG A 132 -21.89 -9.52 13.24
C ARG A 132 -21.10 -10.48 14.13
N LYS A 133 -20.20 -11.29 13.56
CA LYS A 133 -19.35 -12.21 14.34
C LYS A 133 -18.49 -11.45 15.35
N LEU A 134 -17.89 -10.34 14.94
CA LEU A 134 -17.08 -9.50 15.81
C LEU A 134 -17.91 -8.87 16.94
N ALA A 135 -19.12 -8.35 16.65
CA ALA A 135 -20.03 -7.81 17.66
C ALA A 135 -20.51 -8.89 18.65
N ASP A 136 -20.71 -10.12 18.16
CA ASP A 136 -21.07 -11.29 18.97
C ASP A 136 -19.86 -11.93 19.70
N LYS A 137 -18.69 -11.27 19.67
CA LYS A 137 -17.46 -11.70 20.35
C LYS A 137 -16.94 -13.05 19.88
N GLN A 138 -17.29 -13.45 18.66
CA GLN A 138 -16.85 -14.70 18.08
C GLN A 138 -15.43 -14.56 17.50
N PRO A 139 -14.66 -15.66 17.46
CA PRO A 139 -13.41 -15.66 16.73
C PRO A 139 -13.65 -15.50 15.23
N VAL A 140 -12.74 -14.79 14.57
CA VAL A 140 -12.74 -14.54 13.13
C VAL A 140 -11.46 -15.09 12.52
N ARG A 141 -11.59 -15.86 11.44
CA ARG A 141 -10.46 -16.24 10.58
C ARG A 141 -10.42 -15.35 9.34
N TYR A 142 -9.35 -14.58 9.23
CA TYR A 142 -9.04 -13.74 8.07
C TYR A 142 -7.95 -14.39 7.21
N VAL A 143 -8.30 -14.77 5.98
CA VAL A 143 -7.34 -15.29 4.99
C VAL A 143 -6.89 -14.17 4.04
N VAL A 144 -5.58 -13.96 3.95
CA VAL A 144 -4.96 -13.07 2.96
C VAL A 144 -4.51 -13.92 1.78
N PHE A 145 -5.00 -13.61 0.58
CA PHE A 145 -4.75 -14.38 -0.63
C PHE A 145 -4.33 -13.46 -1.78
N GLY A 146 -3.03 -13.37 -2.05
CA GLY A 146 -2.54 -12.47 -3.08
C GLY A 146 -1.11 -12.75 -3.52
N ASP A 147 -0.53 -11.75 -4.17
CA ASP A 147 0.85 -11.76 -4.64
C ASP A 147 1.88 -11.32 -3.58
N SER A 148 3.09 -10.94 -4.00
CA SER A 148 4.17 -10.48 -3.12
C SER A 148 3.85 -9.24 -2.29
N ILE A 149 2.92 -8.38 -2.73
CA ILE A 149 2.51 -7.24 -1.92
C ILE A 149 1.66 -7.75 -0.74
N SER A 150 0.84 -8.76 -1.00
CA SER A 150 -0.03 -9.40 0.00
C SER A 150 0.73 -10.31 0.97
N THR A 151 1.93 -10.81 0.62
CA THR A 151 2.82 -11.43 1.61
C THR A 151 3.33 -10.43 2.66
N GLY A 152 3.26 -9.13 2.37
CA GLY A 152 3.90 -8.07 3.14
C GLY A 152 5.28 -7.69 2.60
N GLY A 153 5.54 -7.96 1.32
CA GLY A 153 6.82 -7.65 0.67
C GLY A 153 7.23 -6.19 0.90
N GLU A 154 8.47 -6.01 1.36
CA GLU A 154 9.09 -4.72 1.70
C GLU A 154 8.48 -3.93 2.87
N ALA A 155 7.46 -4.43 3.56
CA ALA A 155 7.14 -3.93 4.90
C ALA A 155 8.36 -4.18 5.81
N SER A 156 8.82 -3.16 6.53
CA SER A 156 10.00 -3.28 7.41
C SER A 156 9.75 -4.20 8.60
N ARG A 157 8.47 -4.40 8.96
CA ARG A 157 7.99 -5.37 9.95
C ARG A 157 6.64 -5.92 9.51
N GLU A 158 6.33 -7.16 9.88
CA GLU A 158 5.02 -7.76 9.60
C GLU A 158 3.86 -6.91 10.14
N SER A 159 4.02 -6.28 11.32
CA SER A 159 3.01 -5.39 11.89
C SER A 159 2.72 -4.13 11.06
N LEU A 160 3.62 -3.78 10.12
CA LEU A 160 3.47 -2.65 9.21
C LEU A 160 2.91 -3.06 7.85
N ALA A 161 2.81 -4.36 7.56
CA ALA A 161 2.09 -4.86 6.40
C ALA A 161 0.58 -4.53 6.52
N TYR A 162 -0.07 -4.25 5.39
CA TYR A 162 -1.42 -3.70 5.39
C TYR A 162 -2.45 -4.63 6.06
N TYR A 163 -2.32 -5.95 5.87
CA TYR A 163 -3.24 -6.94 6.42
C TYR A 163 -3.12 -7.02 7.94
N SER A 164 -1.89 -6.90 8.48
CA SER A 164 -1.63 -6.86 9.91
C SER A 164 -2.17 -5.59 10.55
N ARG A 165 -2.00 -4.44 9.88
CA ARG A 165 -2.60 -3.17 10.33
C ARG A 165 -4.12 -3.24 10.37
N PHE A 166 -4.73 -3.84 9.35
CA PHE A 166 -6.17 -4.05 9.30
C PHE A 166 -6.67 -4.98 10.42
N ALA A 167 -6.03 -6.13 10.62
CA ALA A 167 -6.37 -7.05 11.71
C ALA A 167 -6.17 -6.41 13.11
N SER A 168 -5.11 -5.60 13.27
CA SER A 168 -4.86 -4.85 14.51
C SER A 168 -5.97 -3.83 14.76
N ALA A 169 -6.35 -3.06 13.74
CA ALA A 169 -7.42 -2.07 13.86
C ALA A 169 -8.80 -2.71 14.15
N LEU A 170 -9.11 -3.87 13.55
CA LEU A 170 -10.29 -4.64 13.91
C LEU A 170 -10.22 -5.13 15.37
N SER A 171 -9.04 -5.58 15.84
CA SER A 171 -8.86 -6.03 17.23
C SER A 171 -8.98 -4.89 18.23
N GLU A 172 -8.54 -3.67 17.87
CA GLU A 172 -8.73 -2.47 18.68
C GLU A 172 -10.20 -2.07 18.77
N HIS A 173 -10.95 -2.20 17.68
CA HIS A 173 -12.38 -1.88 17.64
C HIS A 173 -13.25 -2.95 18.35
N TYR A 174 -12.83 -4.22 18.27
CA TYR A 174 -13.53 -5.38 18.85
C TYR A 174 -12.61 -6.17 19.80
N PRO A 175 -12.22 -5.59 20.96
CA PRO A 175 -11.18 -6.15 21.84
C PRO A 175 -11.54 -7.49 22.49
N GLU A 176 -12.81 -7.87 22.47
CA GLU A 176 -13.28 -9.16 23.01
C GLU A 176 -13.31 -10.29 21.97
N SER A 177 -13.11 -9.97 20.68
CA SER A 177 -13.01 -10.96 19.61
C SER A 177 -11.55 -11.30 19.31
N LYS A 178 -11.30 -12.58 19.03
CA LYS A 178 -9.99 -13.03 18.55
C LYS A 178 -9.95 -13.05 17.03
N ILE A 179 -8.97 -12.39 16.44
CA ILE A 179 -8.76 -12.40 14.98
C ILE A 179 -7.51 -13.24 14.68
N GLU A 180 -7.70 -14.32 13.94
CA GLU A 180 -6.62 -15.16 13.40
C GLU A 180 -6.38 -14.76 11.94
N VAL A 181 -5.16 -14.32 11.64
CA VAL A 181 -4.74 -14.03 10.26
C VAL A 181 -3.99 -15.24 9.72
N VAL A 182 -4.41 -15.74 8.55
CA VAL A 182 -3.71 -16.76 7.78
C VAL A 182 -3.30 -16.15 6.44
N ASN A 183 -2.01 -15.88 6.27
CA ASN A 183 -1.51 -15.32 5.02
C ASN A 183 -1.06 -16.44 4.07
N ASN A 184 -1.89 -16.73 3.08
CA ASN A 184 -1.60 -17.67 2.00
C ASN A 184 -1.33 -16.91 0.70
N SER A 185 -0.58 -15.82 0.75
CA SER A 185 -0.10 -15.11 -0.43
C SER A 185 1.22 -15.70 -0.92
N LEU A 186 1.49 -15.61 -2.22
CA LEU A 186 2.73 -16.11 -2.83
C LEU A 186 3.42 -15.03 -3.67
N GLY A 187 4.72 -14.84 -3.42
CA GLY A 187 5.51 -13.85 -4.13
C GLY A 187 5.68 -14.19 -5.61
N GLY A 188 5.54 -13.18 -6.49
CA GLY A 188 5.65 -13.34 -7.94
C GLY A 188 4.46 -14.05 -8.60
N GLU A 189 3.41 -14.38 -7.84
CA GLU A 189 2.25 -15.10 -8.35
C GLU A 189 1.30 -14.20 -9.16
N ALA A 190 0.71 -14.76 -10.23
CA ALA A 190 -0.37 -14.16 -11.00
C ALA A 190 -1.65 -15.01 -10.89
N THR A 191 -2.79 -14.47 -11.34
CA THR A 191 -4.10 -15.13 -11.15
C THR A 191 -4.23 -16.50 -11.83
N THR A 192 -3.42 -16.77 -12.86
CA THR A 192 -3.43 -18.05 -13.60
C THR A 192 -3.05 -19.24 -12.73
N THR A 193 -2.13 -19.07 -11.78
CA THR A 193 -1.75 -20.12 -10.82
C THR A 193 -2.59 -20.04 -9.55
N ALA A 194 -2.92 -18.82 -9.10
CA ALA A 194 -3.71 -18.62 -7.88
C ALA A 194 -5.09 -19.28 -7.92
N ARG A 195 -5.77 -19.29 -9.08
CA ARG A 195 -7.07 -19.97 -9.22
C ARG A 195 -7.04 -21.47 -8.92
N ASN A 196 -5.88 -22.11 -9.09
CA ASN A 196 -5.73 -23.55 -8.88
C ASN A 196 -5.60 -23.92 -7.40
N ARG A 197 -5.23 -22.95 -6.55
CA ARG A 197 -4.99 -23.17 -5.12
C ARG A 197 -6.09 -22.64 -4.21
N VAL A 198 -7.07 -21.89 -4.73
CA VAL A 198 -8.18 -21.33 -3.93
C VAL A 198 -8.92 -22.37 -3.08
N GLU A 199 -9.04 -23.61 -3.55
CA GLU A 199 -9.66 -24.69 -2.78
C GLU A 199 -8.88 -25.00 -1.50
N GLN A 200 -7.59 -25.29 -1.67
CA GLN A 200 -6.71 -25.76 -0.60
C GLN A 200 -6.30 -24.63 0.34
N ASP A 201 -6.03 -23.46 -0.23
CA ASP A 201 -5.41 -22.34 0.49
C ASP A 201 -6.43 -21.33 1.03
N VAL A 202 -7.70 -21.42 0.62
CA VAL A 202 -8.74 -20.51 1.11
C VAL A 202 -9.95 -21.30 1.61
N ILE A 203 -10.61 -22.06 0.74
CA ILE A 203 -11.91 -22.67 1.05
C ILE A 203 -11.79 -23.74 2.14
N ALA A 204 -10.76 -24.59 2.09
CA ALA A 204 -10.51 -25.62 3.10
C ALA A 204 -10.30 -25.05 4.52
N LEU A 205 -9.94 -23.76 4.64
CA LEU A 205 -9.77 -23.09 5.92
C LEU A 205 -11.08 -22.58 6.52
N GLN A 206 -12.19 -22.60 5.76
CA GLN A 206 -13.49 -22.07 6.16
C GLN A 206 -13.37 -20.66 6.78
N PRO A 207 -12.88 -19.67 6.02
CA PRO A 207 -12.64 -18.33 6.52
C PRO A 207 -13.95 -17.59 6.82
N ASP A 208 -13.84 -16.56 7.65
CA ASP A 208 -14.89 -15.57 7.86
C ASP A 208 -14.67 -14.32 6.99
N LEU A 209 -13.41 -14.07 6.63
CA LEU A 209 -13.00 -12.96 5.77
C LEU A 209 -11.89 -13.40 4.83
N VAL A 210 -11.98 -12.99 3.56
CA VAL A 210 -10.92 -13.19 2.57
C VAL A 210 -10.58 -11.86 1.90
N SER A 211 -9.30 -11.52 1.82
CA SER A 211 -8.83 -10.44 0.93
C SER A 211 -8.09 -11.03 -0.27
N ILE A 212 -8.50 -10.66 -1.48
CA ILE A 212 -7.92 -11.12 -2.74
C ILE A 212 -7.15 -9.97 -3.41
N GLY A 213 -5.82 -10.06 -3.44
CA GLY A 213 -4.94 -9.00 -3.95
C GLY A 213 -4.01 -9.49 -5.06
N TYR A 214 -4.44 -9.32 -6.31
CA TYR A 214 -3.67 -9.63 -7.53
C TYR A 214 -3.79 -8.48 -8.54
N GLY A 215 -3.02 -8.56 -9.63
CA GLY A 215 -2.99 -7.56 -10.69
C GLY A 215 -1.59 -7.02 -10.98
N MET A 216 -0.69 -6.98 -9.97
CA MET A 216 0.67 -6.46 -10.16
C MET A 216 1.53 -7.35 -11.06
N ASN A 217 1.46 -8.68 -10.87
CA ASN A 217 2.18 -9.61 -11.73
C ASN A 217 1.40 -9.92 -13.02
N ASP A 218 0.08 -9.82 -12.98
CA ASP A 218 -0.79 -10.04 -14.14
C ASP A 218 -0.56 -8.99 -15.24
N GLN A 219 -0.39 -7.72 -14.87
CA GLN A 219 -0.13 -6.63 -15.81
C GLN A 219 1.27 -6.71 -16.44
N CYS A 220 2.24 -7.39 -15.83
CA CYS A 220 3.65 -7.32 -16.21
C CYS A 220 3.89 -7.71 -17.68
N LYS A 221 4.76 -6.97 -18.38
CA LYS A 221 5.27 -7.38 -19.70
C LYS A 221 6.16 -8.61 -19.56
N MET A 222 5.93 -9.63 -20.38
CA MET A 222 6.70 -10.89 -20.39
C MET A 222 7.52 -11.02 -21.69
N GLY A 223 8.30 -9.98 -22.00
CA GLY A 223 9.07 -9.88 -23.24
C GLY A 223 8.45 -8.88 -24.24
N PRO A 224 9.04 -8.74 -25.44
CA PRO A 224 8.67 -7.71 -26.40
C PRO A 224 7.25 -7.88 -26.96
N ASP A 225 6.78 -9.12 -27.09
CA ASP A 225 5.50 -9.44 -27.75
C ASP A 225 4.36 -9.74 -26.76
N ILE A 226 4.66 -9.83 -25.46
CA ILE A 226 3.68 -10.14 -24.42
C ILE A 226 3.48 -8.91 -23.54
N ARG A 227 2.43 -8.14 -23.85
CA ARG A 227 2.09 -6.90 -23.13
C ARG A 227 1.74 -7.14 -21.66
N ASN A 228 1.02 -8.21 -21.37
CA ASN A 228 0.61 -8.58 -20.02
C ASN A 228 0.79 -10.09 -19.81
N ASN A 229 1.36 -10.47 -18.68
CA ASN A 229 1.54 -11.85 -18.24
C ASN A 229 0.21 -12.60 -18.20
N VAL A 230 -0.83 -11.93 -17.72
CA VAL A 230 -2.21 -12.41 -17.79
C VAL A 230 -3.07 -11.34 -18.46
N PRO A 231 -3.58 -11.58 -19.68
CA PRO A 231 -4.45 -10.62 -20.37
C PRO A 231 -5.66 -10.21 -19.52
N PRO A 232 -6.15 -8.95 -19.60
CA PRO A 232 -7.23 -8.46 -18.75
C PRO A 232 -8.50 -9.32 -18.72
N GLY A 233 -8.92 -9.88 -19.87
CA GLY A 233 -10.08 -10.78 -19.94
C GLY A 233 -9.87 -12.07 -19.14
N THR A 234 -8.69 -12.70 -19.25
CA THR A 234 -8.34 -13.90 -18.48
C THR A 234 -8.20 -13.59 -16.99
N TYR A 235 -7.64 -12.43 -16.65
CA TYR A 235 -7.59 -11.95 -15.27
C TYR A 235 -9.00 -11.82 -14.66
N GLU A 236 -9.93 -11.20 -15.39
CA GLU A 236 -11.33 -11.10 -14.96
C GLU A 236 -11.97 -12.47 -14.71
N GLU A 237 -11.81 -13.40 -15.67
CA GLU A 237 -12.32 -14.77 -15.54
C GLU A 237 -11.75 -15.48 -14.31
N ASN A 238 -10.44 -15.34 -14.06
CA ASN A 238 -9.77 -15.96 -12.92
C ASN A 238 -10.28 -15.40 -11.58
N ILE A 239 -10.38 -14.07 -11.45
CA ILE A 239 -10.90 -13.44 -10.22
C ILE A 239 -12.35 -13.87 -10.00
N ARG A 240 -13.18 -13.85 -11.04
CA ARG A 240 -14.60 -14.26 -10.96
C ARG A 240 -14.73 -15.71 -10.49
N ASP A 241 -13.94 -16.63 -11.06
CA ASP A 241 -13.91 -18.04 -10.65
C ASP A 241 -13.59 -18.19 -9.16
N MET A 242 -12.51 -17.54 -8.69
CA MET A 242 -12.11 -17.62 -7.29
C MET A 242 -13.18 -17.08 -6.34
N VAL A 243 -13.74 -15.90 -6.64
CA VAL A 243 -14.81 -15.29 -5.82
C VAL A 243 -16.04 -16.19 -5.76
N GLN A 244 -16.52 -16.69 -6.91
CA GLN A 244 -17.70 -17.55 -6.97
C GLN A 244 -17.50 -18.86 -6.19
N ARG A 245 -16.33 -19.48 -6.30
CA ARG A 245 -16.02 -20.71 -5.56
C ARG A 245 -15.98 -20.49 -4.06
N ILE A 246 -15.43 -19.36 -3.59
CA ILE A 246 -15.43 -19.00 -2.16
C ILE A 246 -16.87 -18.76 -1.69
N GLN A 247 -17.68 -17.99 -2.43
CA GLN A 247 -19.07 -17.70 -2.06
C GLN A 247 -19.97 -18.95 -2.06
N GLN A 248 -19.69 -19.94 -2.91
CA GLN A 248 -20.47 -21.18 -2.99
C GLN A 248 -20.14 -22.18 -1.87
N GLN A 249 -18.93 -22.11 -1.30
CA GLN A 249 -18.40 -23.15 -0.41
C GLN A 249 -18.04 -22.65 0.99
N THR A 250 -18.20 -21.35 1.25
CA THR A 250 -17.91 -20.71 2.54
C THR A 250 -18.92 -19.60 2.82
N ASP A 251 -18.98 -19.18 4.06
CA ASP A 251 -19.78 -18.03 4.49
C ASP A 251 -18.98 -16.71 4.54
N ALA A 252 -17.76 -16.70 4.00
CA ALA A 252 -16.82 -15.59 4.14
C ALA A 252 -17.29 -14.32 3.45
N ASP A 253 -17.08 -13.18 4.11
CA ASP A 253 -17.08 -11.89 3.42
C ASP A 253 -15.79 -11.74 2.60
N ILE A 254 -15.86 -11.05 1.46
CA ILE A 254 -14.73 -10.93 0.51
C ILE A 254 -14.41 -9.47 0.23
N ILE A 255 -13.12 -9.13 0.29
CA ILE A 255 -12.55 -7.84 -0.10
C ILE A 255 -11.64 -8.06 -1.32
N LEU A 256 -12.00 -7.51 -2.47
CA LEU A 256 -11.09 -7.38 -3.60
C LEU A 256 -10.14 -6.20 -3.35
N VAL A 257 -8.84 -6.37 -3.62
CA VAL A 257 -7.83 -5.35 -3.34
C VAL A 257 -7.21 -4.90 -4.65
N THR A 258 -7.39 -3.63 -5.03
CA THR A 258 -6.76 -3.12 -6.24
C THR A 258 -5.25 -2.96 -6.04
N PRO A 259 -4.42 -3.16 -7.08
CA PRO A 259 -2.97 -3.02 -6.97
C PRO A 259 -2.53 -1.54 -6.95
N CYS A 260 -1.44 -1.24 -6.25
CA CYS A 260 -0.72 0.03 -6.40
C CYS A 260 -0.07 0.16 -7.78
N LEU A 261 0.48 1.33 -8.10
CA LEU A 261 1.27 1.52 -9.31
C LEU A 261 2.70 0.99 -9.15
N SER A 262 3.22 0.33 -10.19
CA SER A 262 4.64 0.05 -10.33
C SER A 262 5.41 1.29 -10.77
N ASN A 263 6.74 1.23 -10.70
CA ASN A 263 7.60 2.25 -11.28
C ASN A 263 7.42 2.24 -12.81
N PRO A 264 7.00 3.36 -13.44
CA PRO A 264 6.74 3.41 -14.86
C PRO A 264 8.01 3.25 -15.71
N LEU A 265 9.19 3.46 -15.12
CA LEU A 265 10.48 3.28 -15.77
C LEU A 265 10.97 1.83 -15.74
N TRP A 266 10.27 0.94 -15.04
CA TRP A 266 10.61 -0.48 -14.99
C TRP A 266 10.22 -1.20 -16.28
N VAL A 267 11.12 -2.04 -16.82
CA VAL A 267 10.92 -2.74 -18.11
C VAL A 267 9.64 -3.60 -18.15
N HIS A 268 9.23 -4.19 -17.01
CA HIS A 268 8.03 -5.03 -16.96
C HIS A 268 6.74 -4.26 -16.66
N SER A 269 6.80 -2.94 -16.42
CA SER A 269 5.57 -2.14 -16.27
C SER A 269 4.87 -2.02 -17.61
N SER A 270 3.62 -2.48 -17.71
CA SER A 270 2.80 -2.32 -18.92
C SER A 270 2.11 -0.96 -18.98
N GLY A 271 1.89 -0.34 -17.81
CA GLY A 271 1.06 0.84 -17.66
C GLY A 271 -0.44 0.54 -17.57
N ASP A 272 -0.84 -0.74 -17.56
CA ASP A 272 -2.24 -1.15 -17.66
C ASP A 272 -2.94 -1.36 -16.30
N LEU A 273 -2.28 -1.05 -15.17
CA LEU A 273 -2.81 -1.31 -13.81
C LEU A 273 -4.20 -0.69 -13.55
N ALA A 274 -4.53 0.42 -14.22
CA ALA A 274 -5.88 1.00 -14.16
C ALA A 274 -6.94 0.03 -14.72
N ILE A 275 -6.64 -0.70 -15.80
CA ILE A 275 -7.55 -1.70 -16.41
C ILE A 275 -7.84 -2.83 -15.42
N TYR A 276 -6.81 -3.35 -14.74
CA TYR A 276 -6.95 -4.41 -13.74
C TYR A 276 -7.76 -3.93 -12.52
N SER A 277 -7.56 -2.68 -12.11
CA SER A 277 -8.29 -2.05 -11.00
C SER A 277 -9.77 -1.86 -11.36
N ASP A 278 -10.08 -1.38 -12.57
CA ASP A 278 -11.45 -1.23 -13.08
C ASP A 278 -12.20 -2.56 -13.14
N ILE A 279 -11.51 -3.64 -13.53
CA ILE A 279 -12.07 -5.00 -13.51
C ILE A 279 -12.48 -5.38 -12.08
N LEU A 280 -11.61 -5.18 -11.08
CA LEU A 280 -11.94 -5.49 -9.69
C LEU A 280 -13.10 -4.65 -9.16
N LEU A 281 -13.13 -3.34 -9.45
CA LEU A 281 -14.22 -2.45 -9.06
C LEU A 281 -15.57 -2.86 -9.68
N ARG A 282 -15.55 -3.36 -10.91
CA ARG A 282 -16.74 -3.86 -11.59
C ARG A 282 -17.17 -5.22 -11.03
N LEU A 283 -16.25 -6.17 -10.88
CA LEU A 283 -16.53 -7.47 -10.28
C LEU A 283 -17.06 -7.35 -8.85
N ALA A 284 -16.55 -6.40 -8.06
CA ALA A 284 -17.05 -6.13 -6.72
C ALA A 284 -18.54 -5.79 -6.72
N ARG A 285 -18.97 -4.94 -7.67
CA ARG A 285 -20.39 -4.57 -7.86
C ARG A 285 -21.23 -5.73 -8.38
N GLU A 286 -20.73 -6.46 -9.38
CA GLU A 286 -21.45 -7.58 -10.00
C GLU A 286 -21.65 -8.76 -9.04
N LEU A 287 -20.66 -9.07 -8.21
CA LEU A 287 -20.65 -10.24 -7.33
C LEU A 287 -21.04 -9.91 -5.88
N GLY A 288 -21.38 -8.64 -5.58
CA GLY A 288 -21.78 -8.19 -4.25
C GLY A 288 -20.68 -8.34 -3.19
N THR A 289 -19.43 -8.05 -3.56
CA THR A 289 -18.27 -8.07 -2.65
C THR A 289 -17.76 -6.67 -2.37
N CYS A 290 -16.93 -6.54 -1.34
CA CYS A 290 -16.28 -5.28 -1.01
C CYS A 290 -15.04 -5.07 -1.88
N VAL A 291 -14.59 -3.82 -2.03
CA VAL A 291 -13.33 -3.48 -2.68
C VAL A 291 -12.55 -2.45 -1.87
N ALA A 292 -11.28 -2.77 -1.60
CA ALA A 292 -10.30 -1.83 -1.08
C ALA A 292 -9.56 -1.21 -2.28
N ASP A 293 -9.97 0.01 -2.67
CA ASP A 293 -9.42 0.69 -3.84
C ASP A 293 -8.11 1.44 -3.54
N VAL A 294 -7.02 0.67 -3.49
CA VAL A 294 -5.67 1.18 -3.28
C VAL A 294 -5.16 1.98 -4.48
N HIS A 295 -5.53 1.58 -5.69
CA HIS A 295 -5.11 2.21 -6.93
C HIS A 295 -5.45 3.70 -6.95
N GLU A 296 -6.70 4.04 -6.60
CA GLU A 296 -7.15 5.43 -6.50
C GLU A 296 -6.38 6.20 -5.41
N LEU A 297 -6.23 5.62 -4.22
CA LEU A 297 -5.47 6.27 -3.15
C LEU A 297 -3.99 6.47 -3.53
N TRP A 298 -3.41 5.56 -4.29
CA TRP A 298 -2.04 5.65 -4.78
C TRP A 298 -1.88 6.78 -5.82
N LEU A 299 -2.84 6.91 -6.74
CA LEU A 299 -2.88 8.02 -7.70
C LEU A 299 -2.98 9.38 -6.98
N GLN A 300 -3.78 9.47 -5.92
CA GLN A 300 -3.89 10.70 -5.12
C GLN A 300 -2.55 11.10 -4.46
N GLU A 301 -1.75 10.14 -4.00
CA GLU A 301 -0.41 10.42 -3.46
C GLU A 301 0.53 10.96 -4.54
N LEU A 302 0.52 10.36 -5.73
CA LEU A 302 1.32 10.85 -6.86
C LEU A 302 0.87 12.25 -7.32
N GLN A 303 -0.44 12.51 -7.38
CA GLN A 303 -1.00 13.82 -7.70
C GLN A 303 -0.65 14.88 -6.64
N ALA A 304 -0.51 14.47 -5.38
CA ALA A 304 -0.02 15.34 -4.30
C ALA A 304 1.49 15.67 -4.41
N GLY A 305 2.19 15.06 -5.37
CA GLY A 305 3.60 15.34 -5.66
C GLY A 305 4.58 14.30 -5.12
N LYS A 306 4.09 13.13 -4.68
CA LYS A 306 4.97 12.00 -4.38
C LYS A 306 5.58 11.42 -5.66
N SER A 307 6.83 10.99 -5.55
CA SER A 307 7.46 10.18 -6.60
C SER A 307 7.17 8.69 -6.39
N HIS A 308 7.30 7.88 -7.43
CA HIS A 308 7.16 6.43 -7.31
C HIS A 308 8.20 5.85 -6.34
N GLU A 309 9.40 6.41 -6.33
CA GLU A 309 10.54 5.95 -5.55
C GLU A 309 10.40 6.29 -4.06
N SER A 310 9.63 7.34 -3.76
CA SER A 310 9.20 7.65 -2.39
C SER A 310 8.18 6.65 -1.85
N LEU A 311 7.48 5.91 -2.72
CA LEU A 311 6.41 4.98 -2.32
C LEU A 311 6.83 3.50 -2.44
N LEU A 312 7.77 3.18 -3.32
CA LEU A 312 8.21 1.81 -3.61
C LEU A 312 9.59 1.53 -3.01
N LEU A 313 9.68 0.59 -2.07
CA LEU A 313 10.95 0.31 -1.39
C LEU A 313 11.93 -0.43 -2.28
N ASN A 314 11.46 -1.32 -3.15
CA ASN A 314 12.32 -2.03 -4.08
C ASN A 314 12.48 -1.25 -5.41
N ASN A 315 12.11 0.03 -5.47
CA ASN A 315 12.11 0.85 -6.68
C ASN A 315 11.29 0.32 -7.88
N VAL A 316 10.62 -0.83 -7.75
CA VAL A 316 10.00 -1.56 -8.87
C VAL A 316 8.49 -1.61 -8.71
N ASN A 317 7.99 -2.23 -7.64
CA ASN A 317 6.56 -2.52 -7.47
C ASN A 317 6.13 -2.81 -6.03
N HIS A 318 7.06 -3.01 -5.09
CA HIS A 318 6.70 -3.31 -3.70
C HIS A 318 6.62 -2.02 -2.88
N PRO A 319 5.48 -1.75 -2.22
CA PRO A 319 5.33 -0.57 -1.39
C PRO A 319 6.26 -0.60 -0.18
N ASN A 320 6.75 0.56 0.24
CA ASN A 320 7.38 0.71 1.55
C ASN A 320 6.34 0.78 2.67
N ASP A 321 6.77 1.03 3.91
CA ASP A 321 5.87 1.12 5.08
C ASP A 321 4.76 2.17 4.95
N TYR A 322 5.05 3.31 4.29
CA TYR A 322 4.04 4.32 3.99
C TYR A 322 3.08 3.81 2.91
N GLY A 323 3.60 3.16 1.87
CA GLY A 323 2.82 2.50 0.83
C GLY A 323 1.88 1.43 1.39
N HIS A 324 2.33 0.58 2.31
CA HIS A 324 1.46 -0.33 3.06
C HIS A 324 0.44 0.41 3.93
N GLY A 325 0.77 1.60 4.42
CA GLY A 325 -0.18 2.53 5.02
C GLY A 325 -1.28 2.99 4.06
N ILE A 326 -0.95 3.25 2.78
CA ILE A 326 -1.94 3.57 1.73
C ILE A 326 -2.91 2.39 1.54
N TYR A 327 -2.37 1.17 1.41
CA TYR A 327 -3.19 -0.04 1.37
C TYR A 327 -4.12 -0.12 2.59
N PHE A 328 -3.58 0.05 3.81
CA PHE A 328 -4.38 0.03 5.01
C PHE A 328 -5.48 1.10 5.03
N ARG A 329 -5.25 2.32 4.52
CA ARG A 329 -6.32 3.34 4.41
C ARG A 329 -7.47 2.88 3.52
N ALA A 330 -7.20 2.11 2.46
CA ALA A 330 -8.23 1.50 1.63
C ALA A 330 -9.03 0.41 2.37
N PHE A 331 -8.50 -0.16 3.45
CA PHE A 331 -9.23 -1.10 4.31
C PHE A 331 -9.91 -0.41 5.50
N ARG A 332 -9.33 0.67 6.02
CA ARG A 332 -9.75 1.30 7.28
C ARG A 332 -11.19 1.79 7.26
N HIS A 333 -11.72 2.20 6.11
CA HIS A 333 -13.11 2.65 5.98
C HIS A 333 -14.13 1.51 6.04
N LEU A 334 -13.66 0.26 6.16
CA LEU A 334 -14.45 -0.97 6.25
C LEU A 334 -14.56 -1.50 7.69
N ILE A 335 -14.04 -0.77 8.69
CA ILE A 335 -14.04 -1.14 10.11
C ILE A 335 -15.26 -0.56 10.81
#